data_AF-A0A2W4QME3-F1
#
_entry.id   AF-A0A2W4QME3-F1
#
_cell.length_a   1.000
_cell.length_b   1.000
_cell.length_c   1.000
_cell.angle_alpha   90.00
_cell.angle_beta   90.00
_cell.angle_gamma   90.00
#
_symmetry.space_group_name_H-M   'P 1'
#
loop_
_entity.id
_entity.type
_entity.pdbx_description
1 polymer ?
#
loop_
_entity_poly.entity_id
_entity_poly.type
_entity_poly.pdbx_seq_one_letter_code
_entity_poly.pdbx_strand_id
1 'polypeptide(L)'
;MPNTTLDRGRITARVPLHVQETLETAASLVGSTVNQFVVQAALREAERIIEQERVIRLSADDARYFLEALDNPLPPNEKLISALQDYTTHRNDQTGSFDWAPRPKRV
;
A
#
# COMPACT_ATOMS: atom_id res chain seq x y z
N MET A 1 -2.22 25.75 23.61
CA MET A 1 -2.88 24.58 23.00
C MET A 1 -3.16 24.92 21.55
N PRO A 2 -2.52 24.29 20.55
CA PRO A 2 -2.83 24.57 19.16
C PRO A 2 -4.23 24.01 18.86
N ASN A 3 -5.11 24.88 18.39
CA ASN A 3 -6.47 24.55 18.01
C ASN A 3 -6.38 23.81 16.67
N THR A 4 -6.48 22.47 16.69
CA THR A 4 -6.56 21.66 15.46
C THR A 4 -7.88 22.02 14.77
N THR A 5 -7.84 23.03 13.90
CA THR A 5 -8.89 23.22 12.90
C THR A 5 -8.96 21.90 12.12
N LEU A 6 -10.08 21.19 12.27
CA LEU A 6 -10.37 19.99 11.50
C LEU A 6 -10.34 20.39 10.01
N ASP A 7 -9.21 20.21 9.36
CA ASP A 7 -9.06 20.45 7.93
C ASP A 7 -10.01 19.51 7.20
N ARG A 8 -11.08 20.06 6.64
CA ARG A 8 -12.11 19.31 5.92
C ARG A 8 -11.76 19.26 4.44
N GLY A 9 -11.50 18.06 3.93
CA GLY A 9 -11.40 17.80 2.49
C GLY A 9 -12.79 17.79 1.82
N ARG A 10 -12.84 18.17 0.54
CA ARG A 10 -14.05 18.09 -0.30
C ARG A 10 -13.83 17.10 -1.44
N ILE A 11 -14.77 16.18 -1.61
CA ILE A 11 -14.79 15.22 -2.72
C ILE A 11 -15.90 15.65 -3.69
N THR A 12 -15.57 15.84 -4.96
CA THR A 12 -16.54 16.17 -6.02
C THR A 12 -16.34 15.25 -7.21
N ALA A 13 -17.39 14.59 -7.67
CA ALA A 13 -17.37 13.75 -8.86
C ALA A 13 -18.60 14.04 -9.72
N ARG A 14 -18.41 14.02 -11.05
CA ARG A 14 -19.52 14.04 -12.02
C ARG A 14 -19.79 12.60 -12.43
N VAL A 15 -21.06 12.21 -12.40
CA VAL A 15 -21.49 10.87 -12.79
C VAL A 15 -22.57 10.95 -13.85
N PRO A 16 -22.67 9.95 -14.75
CA PRO A 16 -23.82 9.81 -15.63
C PRO A 16 -25.13 9.65 -14.85
N LEU A 17 -26.25 10.02 -15.46
CA LEU A 17 -27.58 9.97 -14.83
C LEU A 17 -27.93 8.56 -14.29
N HIS A 18 -27.68 7.51 -15.07
CA HIS A 18 -27.98 6.14 -14.64
C HIS A 18 -27.20 5.72 -13.38
N VAL A 19 -25.98 6.24 -13.21
CA VAL A 19 -25.18 5.99 -11.99
C VAL A 19 -25.78 6.72 -10.81
N GLN A 20 -26.19 7.98 -11.01
CA GLN A 20 -26.85 8.77 -9.98
C GLN A 20 -28.13 8.07 -9.49
N GLU A 21 -29.01 7.63 -10.39
CA GLU A 21 -30.27 6.94 -10.04
C GLU A 21 -30.02 5.65 -9.25
N THR A 22 -28.96 4.91 -9.61
CA THR A 22 -28.54 3.71 -8.89
C THR A 22 -28.07 4.04 -7.48
N LEU A 23 -27.25 5.09 -7.32
CA LEU A 23 -26.77 5.55 -6.02
C LEU A 23 -27.91 6.08 -5.14
N GLU A 24 -28.87 6.81 -5.71
CA GLU A 24 -30.07 7.28 -5.02
C GLU A 24 -30.93 6.13 -4.50
N THR A 25 -31.14 5.10 -5.33
CA THR A 25 -31.87 3.90 -4.94
C THR A 25 -31.17 3.17 -3.80
N ALA A 26 -29.85 2.95 -3.91
CA ALA A 26 -29.07 2.29 -2.88
C ALA A 26 -29.02 3.09 -1.57
N ALA A 27 -28.84 4.41 -1.65
CA ALA A 27 -28.84 5.29 -0.49
C ALA A 27 -30.20 5.27 0.23
N SER A 28 -31.31 5.26 -0.53
CA SER A 28 -32.67 5.16 -0.01
C SER A 28 -32.91 3.85 0.74
N LEU A 29 -32.44 2.72 0.20
CA LEU A 29 -32.56 1.39 0.85
C LEU A 29 -31.84 1.33 2.20
N VAL A 30 -30.72 2.06 2.34
CA VAL A 30 -29.93 2.11 3.57
C VAL A 30 -30.40 3.22 4.53
N GLY A 31 -31.34 4.07 4.10
CA GLY A 31 -31.83 5.19 4.91
C GLY A 31 -30.80 6.32 5.06
N SER A 32 -30.01 6.56 4.01
CA SER A 32 -28.93 7.57 3.99
C SER A 32 -29.09 8.54 2.82
N THR A 33 -28.46 9.72 2.91
CA THR A 33 -28.35 10.60 1.73
C THR A 33 -27.33 10.06 0.73
N VAL A 34 -27.45 10.42 -0.55
CA VAL A 34 -26.48 10.00 -1.59
C VAL A 34 -25.05 10.37 -1.22
N ASN A 35 -24.82 11.59 -0.73
CA ASN A 35 -23.49 12.03 -0.33
C ASN A 35 -22.91 11.15 0.79
N GLN A 36 -23.73 10.84 1.81
CA GLN A 36 -23.30 9.99 2.90
C GLN A 36 -23.01 8.56 2.41
N PHE A 37 -23.89 8.02 1.58
CA PHE A 37 -23.72 6.69 0.99
C PHE A 37 -22.41 6.59 0.20
N VAL A 38 -22.14 7.56 -0.67
CA VAL A 38 -20.91 7.60 -1.48
C VAL A 38 -19.67 7.66 -0.61
N VAL A 39 -19.64 8.53 0.41
CA VAL A 39 -18.49 8.63 1.32
C VAL A 39 -18.28 7.32 2.09
N GLN A 40 -19.35 6.71 2.62
CA GLN A 40 -19.26 5.45 3.35
C GLN A 40 -18.82 4.29 2.45
N ALA A 41 -19.37 4.19 1.24
CA ALA A 41 -19.00 3.16 0.29
C ALA A 41 -17.55 3.29 -0.17
N ALA A 42 -17.11 4.52 -0.49
CA ALA A 42 -15.74 4.80 -0.88
C ALA A 42 -14.75 4.52 0.25
N LEU A 43 -15.09 4.88 1.50
CA LEU A 43 -14.24 4.60 2.66
C LEU A 43 -14.06 3.10 2.88
N ARG A 44 -15.16 2.33 2.88
CA ARG A 44 -15.09 0.87 3.04
C ARG A 44 -14.23 0.21 1.97
N GLU A 45 -14.37 0.66 0.73
CA GLU A 45 -13.60 0.12 -0.39
C GLU A 45 -12.11 0.50 -0.29
N ALA A 46 -11.82 1.74 0.10
CA ALA A 46 -10.45 2.18 0.35
C ALA A 46 -9.78 1.37 1.46
N GLU A 47 -10.47 1.17 2.59
CA GLU A 47 -10.00 0.34 3.70
C GLU A 47 -9.75 -1.10 3.25
N ARG A 48 -10.67 -1.67 2.46
CA ARG A 48 -10.54 -3.03 1.90
C ARG A 48 -9.30 -3.16 1.02
N ILE A 49 -9.04 -2.19 0.14
CA ILE A 49 -7.88 -2.20 -0.76
C ILE A 49 -6.58 -2.03 0.04
N ILE A 50 -6.54 -1.10 0.99
CA ILE A 50 -5.37 -0.87 1.84
C ILE A 50 -5.03 -2.14 2.63
N GLU A 51 -6.05 -2.79 3.21
CA GLU A 51 -5.83 -4.02 3.96
C GLU A 51 -5.35 -5.17 3.06
N GLN A 52 -5.90 -5.28 1.85
CA GLN A 52 -5.46 -6.29 0.89
C GLN A 52 -3.98 -6.16 0.50
N GLU A 53 -3.48 -4.95 0.37
CA GLU A 53 -2.06 -4.71 0.05
C GLU A 53 -1.15 -5.05 1.24
N ARG A 54 -1.64 -4.88 2.48
CA ARG A 54 -0.85 -5.11 3.69
C ARG A 54 -0.83 -6.57 4.14
N VAL A 55 -1.79 -7.37 3.71
CA VAL A 55 -1.94 -8.77 4.14
C VAL A 55 -1.31 -9.72 3.13
N ILE A 56 -0.22 -10.37 3.54
CA ILE A 56 0.33 -11.51 2.81
C ILE A 56 -0.51 -12.75 3.16
N ARG A 57 -1.31 -13.22 2.20
CA ARG A 57 -2.04 -14.48 2.34
C ARG A 57 -1.16 -15.64 1.90
N LEU A 58 -0.76 -16.46 2.87
CA LEU A 58 0.02 -17.68 2.63
C LEU A 58 -0.92 -18.89 2.54
N SER A 59 -0.62 -19.84 1.66
CA SER A 59 -1.23 -21.17 1.73
C SER A 59 -0.76 -21.89 3.01
N ALA A 60 -1.40 -23.01 3.37
CA ALA A 60 -0.98 -23.78 4.55
C ALA A 60 0.48 -24.26 4.41
N ASP A 61 0.88 -24.66 3.20
CA ASP A 61 2.25 -25.10 2.91
C ASP A 61 3.25 -23.94 2.96
N ASP A 62 2.89 -22.79 2.40
CA ASP A 62 3.74 -21.59 2.45
C ASP A 62 3.89 -21.07 3.88
N ALA A 63 2.82 -21.11 4.68
CA ALA A 63 2.85 -20.72 6.08
C ALA A 63 3.76 -21.64 6.90
N ARG A 64 3.70 -22.97 6.66
CA ARG A 64 4.61 -23.93 7.29
C ARG A 64 6.06 -23.65 6.91
N TYR A 65 6.35 -23.44 5.63
CA TYR A 65 7.70 -23.13 5.16
C TYR A 65 8.22 -21.80 5.73
N PHE A 66 7.35 -20.79 5.78
CA PHE A 66 7.67 -19.50 6.37
C PHE A 66 8.00 -19.61 7.85
N LEU A 67 7.19 -20.33 8.63
CA LEU A 67 7.45 -20.58 10.05
C LEU A 67 8.76 -21.37 10.26
N GLU A 68 9.00 -22.41 9.47
CA GLU A 68 10.24 -23.19 9.52
C GLU A 68 11.47 -22.32 9.25
N ALA A 69 11.37 -21.37 8.32
CA ALA A 69 12.44 -20.41 8.03
C ALA A 69 12.64 -19.35 9.14
N LEU A 70 11.60 -19.02 9.93
CA LEU A 70 11.74 -18.16 11.10
C LEU A 70 12.39 -18.89 12.27
N ASP A 71 12.00 -20.14 12.52
CA ASP A 71 12.55 -20.97 13.60
C ASP A 71 14.00 -21.38 13.31
N ASN A 72 14.33 -21.64 12.04
CA ASN A 72 15.67 -22.02 11.58
C ASN A 72 16.14 -21.07 10.47
N PRO A 73 16.62 -19.86 10.83
CA PRO A 73 17.07 -18.89 9.84
C PRO A 73 18.28 -19.43 9.07
N LEU A 74 18.19 -19.42 7.74
CA LEU A 74 19.32 -19.79 6.88
C LEU A 74 20.43 -18.73 7.00
N PRO A 75 21.71 -19.15 6.97
CA PRO A 75 22.81 -18.21 6.94
C PRO A 75 22.75 -17.34 5.67
N PRO A 76 23.19 -16.08 5.74
CA PRO A 76 23.17 -15.18 4.59
C PRO A 76 24.04 -15.73 3.46
N ASN A 77 23.52 -15.71 2.24
CA ASN A 77 24.27 -16.17 1.07
C ASN A 77 25.34 -15.16 0.63
N GLU A 78 26.32 -15.62 -0.15
CA GLU A 78 27.44 -14.78 -0.62
C GLU A 78 26.96 -13.51 -1.36
N LYS A 79 25.87 -13.61 -2.14
CA LYS A 79 25.28 -12.48 -2.87
C LYS A 79 24.66 -11.43 -1.94
N LEU A 80 24.06 -11.86 -0.83
CA LEU A 80 23.47 -10.97 0.17
C LEU A 80 24.58 -10.26 0.95
N ILE A 81 25.67 -10.98 1.26
CA ILE A 81 26.85 -10.41 1.90
C ILE A 81 27.49 -9.35 0.99
N SER A 82 27.69 -9.65 -0.30
CA SER A 82 28.25 -8.67 -1.24
C SER A 82 27.35 -7.44 -1.41
N ALA A 83 26.03 -7.64 -1.52
CA ALA A 83 25.08 -6.53 -1.63
C ALA A 83 25.04 -5.65 -0.36
N LEU A 84 25.21 -6.26 0.81
CA LEU A 84 25.32 -5.52 2.08
C LEU A 84 26.60 -4.70 2.12
N GLN A 85 27.73 -5.26 1.68
CA GLN A 85 29.02 -4.54 1.58
C GLN A 85 28.93 -3.34 0.63
N ASP A 86 28.35 -3.54 -0.56
CA ASP A 86 28.10 -2.46 -1.54
C ASP A 86 27.24 -1.35 -0.92
N TYR A 87 26.13 -1.72 -0.27
CA TYR A 87 25.25 -0.76 0.41
C TYR A 87 25.98 0.01 1.51
N THR A 88 26.77 -0.66 2.36
CA THR A 88 27.52 0.01 3.44
C THR A 88 28.57 0.98 2.92
N THR A 89 29.19 0.66 1.78
CA THR A 89 30.19 1.52 1.13
C THR A 89 29.52 2.81 0.64
N HIS A 90 28.39 2.70 -0.06
CA HIS A 90 27.65 3.85 -0.58
C HIS A 90 26.83 4.61 0.47
N ARG A 91 26.54 4.01 1.63
CA ARG A 91 25.80 4.67 2.73
C ARG A 91 26.59 5.83 3.35
N ASN A 92 27.93 5.78 3.33
CA ASN A 92 28.78 6.86 3.84
C ASN A 92 28.96 8.02 2.84
N ASP A 93 28.47 7.88 1.59
CA ASP A 93 28.59 8.90 0.54
C ASP A 93 27.42 9.89 0.50
N GLN A 94 26.56 9.95 1.53
CA GLN A 94 25.39 10.86 1.55
C GLN A 94 25.74 12.37 1.60
N THR A 95 27.02 12.74 1.55
CA THR A 95 27.48 14.12 1.31
C THR A 95 27.89 14.36 -0.17
N GLY A 96 27.89 13.33 -1.02
CA GLY A 96 28.35 13.39 -2.41
C GLY A 96 27.23 13.18 -3.44
N SER A 97 27.36 13.83 -4.59
CA SER A 97 26.46 13.73 -5.75
C SER A 97 26.15 12.27 -6.13
N PHE A 98 24.88 11.95 -6.36
CA PHE A 98 24.42 10.63 -6.80
C PHE A 98 24.80 10.40 -8.28
N ASP A 99 25.97 9.78 -8.52
CA ASP A 99 26.41 9.39 -9.86
C ASP A 99 25.91 7.97 -10.20
N TRP A 100 24.68 7.88 -10.68
CA TRP A 100 24.11 6.62 -11.17
C TRP A 100 24.62 6.26 -12.57
N ALA A 101 25.28 5.10 -12.68
CA ALA A 101 25.58 4.46 -13.97
C ALA A 101 24.77 3.15 -14.12
N PRO A 102 24.08 2.95 -15.26
CA PRO A 102 23.30 1.73 -15.49
C PRO A 102 24.22 0.51 -15.61
N ARG A 103 23.86 -0.61 -14.97
CA ARG A 103 24.62 -1.86 -15.15
C ARG A 103 24.56 -2.33 -16.61
N PRO A 104 25.68 -2.76 -17.21
CA PRO A 104 25.69 -3.25 -18.59
C PRO A 104 24.86 -4.53 -18.71
N LYS A 105 24.08 -4.64 -19.80
CA LYS A 105 23.35 -5.87 -20.14
C LYS A 105 24.35 -7.01 -20.29
N ARG A 106 24.15 -8.10 -19.53
CA ARG A 106 24.81 -9.38 -19.84
C ARG A 106 24.28 -9.85 -21.19
N VAL A 107 25.14 -9.80 -22.20
CA VAL A 107 24.95 -10.42 -23.52
C VAL A 107 25.50 -11.84 -23.47
#